data_AF-A0A358TWJ5-F1
#
_entry.id   AF-A0A358TWJ5-F1
#
_cell.length_a   1.000
_cell.length_b   1.000
_cell.length_c   1.000
_cell.angle_alpha   90.00
_cell.angle_beta   90.00
_cell.angle_gamma   90.00
#
_symmetry.space_group_name_H-M   'P 1'
#
loop_
_entity.id
_entity.type
_entity.pdbx_description
1 polymer ?
#
loop_
_entity_poly.entity_id
_entity_poly.type
_entity_poly.pdbx_seq_one_letter_code
_entity_poly.pdbx_strand_id
1 'polypeptide(L)'
;MDELFTILTRLLMGIGHLAIFLVAVPLLQGFIKKSKAFWQMRQGPPILQPYRDLRKLMNKEELISEHASWLFLLTPRIALASTLMAGLVIPGIWGWAPLSIWGDLFIFGASLGLVRLLLTLSGLEGAGTFGGMGASRELFLGLLTEPALLLGLIVLAFMTETTSLQGITVGLQSFSPLDISRILALIALGMVSIAEMGRIPMDNPDTHLELTMVHEGMLLEYSGPSLALLNFAEQLKQLLLLVLLAHFIWPSGLVSVSNGVLGALLALVFVSVKVTALGFFFATVESLFVKRRLFRAPHFLATGAACAILALISLWIIRGQI
;
A
#
# COMPACT_ATOMS: atom_id res chain seq x y z
N MET A 1 -38.77 -0.83 4.71
CA MET A 1 -38.20 0.23 3.86
C MET A 1 -36.84 0.70 4.39
N ASP A 2 -36.66 0.73 5.70
CA ASP A 2 -35.42 1.19 6.33
C ASP A 2 -34.19 0.31 6.03
N GLU A 3 -34.33 -1.01 5.94
CA GLU A 3 -33.21 -1.90 5.55
C GLU A 3 -32.76 -1.67 4.10
N LEU A 4 -33.70 -1.48 3.17
CA LEU A 4 -33.38 -1.25 1.76
C LEU A 4 -32.68 0.10 1.59
N PHE A 5 -33.12 1.12 2.35
CA PHE A 5 -32.49 2.43 2.38
C PHE A 5 -31.07 2.40 3.00
N THR A 6 -30.87 1.64 4.08
CA THR A 6 -29.53 1.47 4.68
C THR A 6 -28.57 0.69 3.77
N ILE A 7 -29.06 -0.32 3.05
CA ILE A 7 -28.25 -1.04 2.06
C ILE A 7 -27.85 -0.11 0.90
N LEU A 8 -28.81 0.64 0.35
CA LEU A 8 -28.57 1.55 -0.77
C LEU A 8 -27.56 2.65 -0.39
N THR A 9 -27.70 3.25 0.80
CA THR A 9 -26.78 4.27 1.30
C THR A 9 -25.37 3.72 1.50
N ARG A 10 -25.21 2.53 2.09
CA ARG A 10 -23.91 1.86 2.23
C ARG A 10 -23.27 1.56 0.88
N LEU A 11 -24.06 1.13 -0.10
CA LEU A 11 -23.60 0.84 -1.45
C LEU A 11 -23.09 2.13 -2.13
N LEU A 12 -23.87 3.21 -2.07
CA LEU A 12 -23.47 4.53 -2.61
C LEU A 12 -22.21 5.07 -1.92
N MET A 13 -22.11 4.95 -0.59
CA MET A 13 -20.92 5.34 0.16
C MET A 13 -19.70 4.49 -0.22
N GLY A 14 -19.89 3.18 -0.44
CA GLY A 14 -18.84 2.28 -0.91
C GLY A 14 -18.33 2.63 -2.31
N ILE A 15 -19.23 2.96 -3.23
CA ILE A 15 -18.86 3.45 -4.57
C ILE A 15 -18.10 4.77 -4.46
N GLY A 16 -18.59 5.71 -3.65
CA GLY A 16 -17.92 6.99 -3.41
C GLY A 16 -16.51 6.81 -2.81
N HIS A 17 -16.37 5.89 -1.85
CA HIS A 17 -15.08 5.52 -1.24
C HIS A 17 -14.06 5.03 -2.29
N LEU A 18 -14.46 4.07 -3.13
CA LEU A 18 -13.60 3.59 -4.22
C LEU A 18 -13.27 4.69 -5.22
N ALA A 19 -14.26 5.50 -5.63
CA ALA A 19 -14.05 6.58 -6.57
C ALA A 19 -13.00 7.59 -6.07
N ILE A 20 -13.03 7.92 -4.77
CA ILE A 20 -12.06 8.83 -4.18
C ILE A 20 -10.66 8.21 -4.19
N PHE A 21 -10.51 6.93 -3.84
CA PHE A 21 -9.21 6.26 -3.96
C PHE A 21 -8.71 6.23 -5.40
N LEU A 22 -9.55 5.83 -6.35
CA LEU A 22 -9.18 5.77 -7.77
C LEU A 22 -8.67 7.12 -8.31
N VAL A 23 -9.30 8.22 -7.88
CA VAL A 23 -8.84 9.57 -8.24
C VAL A 23 -7.59 9.95 -7.46
N ALA A 24 -7.48 9.65 -6.16
CA ALA A 24 -6.34 10.04 -5.34
C ALA A 24 -5.03 9.34 -5.72
N VAL A 25 -5.09 8.11 -6.26
CA VAL A 25 -3.93 7.29 -6.60
C VAL A 25 -2.91 8.00 -7.50
N PRO A 26 -3.27 8.46 -8.73
CA PRO A 26 -2.28 9.07 -9.62
C PRO A 26 -1.85 10.46 -9.14
N LEU A 27 -2.71 11.16 -8.39
CA LEU A 27 -2.40 12.47 -7.80
C LEU A 27 -1.26 12.37 -6.79
N LEU A 28 -1.35 11.39 -5.88
CA LEU A 28 -0.32 11.13 -4.88
C LEU A 28 1.00 10.75 -5.56
N GLN A 29 0.97 9.86 -6.55
CA GLN A 29 2.16 9.46 -7.29
C GLN A 29 2.84 10.67 -7.98
N GLY A 30 2.04 11.58 -8.53
CA GLY A 30 2.53 12.82 -9.14
C GLY A 30 3.18 13.76 -8.12
N PHE A 31 2.57 13.89 -6.94
CA PHE A 31 3.11 14.65 -5.82
C PHE A 31 4.46 14.09 -5.32
N ILE A 32 4.57 12.76 -5.20
CA ILE A 32 5.81 12.10 -4.79
C ILE A 32 6.92 12.33 -5.82
N LYS A 33 6.64 12.17 -7.12
CA LYS A 33 7.60 12.48 -8.19
C LYS A 33 8.05 13.95 -8.16
N LYS A 34 7.12 14.88 -7.90
CA LYS A 34 7.45 16.31 -7.75
C LYS A 34 8.35 16.57 -6.54
N SER A 35 8.07 15.91 -5.42
CA SER A 35 8.85 16.00 -4.18
C SER A 35 10.28 15.48 -4.36
N LYS A 36 10.46 14.35 -5.06
CA LYS A 36 11.81 13.85 -5.42
C LYS A 36 12.58 14.83 -6.29
N ALA A 37 11.92 15.43 -7.29
CA ALA A 37 12.54 16.41 -8.16
C ALA A 37 12.98 17.68 -7.42
N PHE A 38 12.21 18.10 -6.41
CA PHE A 38 12.59 19.19 -5.50
C PHE A 38 13.90 18.90 -4.77
N TRP A 39 14.04 17.73 -4.14
CA TRP A 39 15.28 17.32 -3.47
C TRP A 39 16.47 17.17 -4.42
N GLN A 40 16.21 16.82 -5.69
CA GLN A 40 17.22 16.70 -6.73
C GLN A 40 17.55 18.03 -7.44
N MET A 41 16.97 19.16 -7.01
CA MET A 41 17.16 20.47 -7.62
C MET A 41 16.90 20.51 -9.13
N ARG A 42 15.91 19.74 -9.60
CA ARG A 42 15.50 19.71 -11.03
C ARG A 42 14.02 20.04 -11.20
N GLN A 43 13.66 20.55 -12.37
CA GLN A 43 12.26 20.72 -12.73
C GLN A 43 11.62 19.34 -12.98
N GLY A 44 10.89 18.83 -11.99
CA GLY A 44 10.15 17.57 -12.11
C GLY A 44 8.85 17.69 -12.91
N PRO A 45 8.26 16.54 -13.31
CA PRO A 45 7.02 16.49 -14.08
C PRO A 45 5.85 17.19 -13.35
N PRO A 46 4.80 17.60 -14.07
CA PRO A 46 3.60 18.15 -13.44
C PRO A 46 2.88 17.07 -12.60
N ILE A 47 2.17 17.48 -11.55
CA ILE A 47 1.47 16.56 -10.63
C ILE A 47 0.45 15.69 -11.38
N LEU A 48 -0.18 16.21 -12.44
CA LEU A 48 -1.15 15.47 -13.24
C LEU A 48 -0.52 14.54 -14.29
N GLN A 49 0.81 14.41 -14.35
CA GLN A 49 1.50 13.55 -15.32
C GLN A 49 1.06 12.08 -15.24
N PRO A 50 0.92 11.44 -14.05
CA PRO A 50 0.54 10.03 -13.99
C PRO A 50 -0.84 9.72 -14.61
N TYR A 51 -1.80 10.64 -14.56
CA TYR A 51 -3.07 10.47 -15.28
C TYR A 51 -2.89 10.42 -16.79
N ARG A 52 -1.99 11.27 -17.32
CA ARG A 52 -1.67 11.29 -18.76
C ARG A 52 -0.93 10.03 -19.18
N ASP A 53 -0.03 9.54 -18.33
CA ASP A 53 0.72 8.31 -18.57
C ASP A 53 -0.22 7.09 -18.61
N LEU A 54 -1.15 6.99 -17.65
CA LEU A 54 -2.18 5.93 -17.64
C LEU A 54 -3.08 6.02 -18.89
N ARG A 55 -3.59 7.21 -19.23
CA ARG A 55 -4.40 7.41 -20.44
C ARG A 55 -3.62 7.03 -21.70
N LYS A 56 -2.33 7.35 -21.76
CA LYS A 56 -1.46 6.98 -22.88
C LYS A 56 -1.33 5.47 -22.98
N LEU A 57 -1.05 4.77 -21.88
CA LEU A 57 -0.90 3.31 -21.88
C LEU A 57 -2.19 2.59 -22.23
N MET A 58 -3.33 3.05 -21.73
CA MET A 58 -4.66 2.50 -22.08
C MET A 58 -5.03 2.64 -23.56
N ASN A 59 -4.43 3.60 -24.27
CA ASN A 59 -4.66 3.84 -25.69
C ASN A 59 -3.62 3.18 -26.60
N LYS A 60 -2.63 2.48 -26.05
CA LYS A 60 -1.63 1.75 -26.83
C LYS A 60 -2.14 0.37 -27.19
N GLU A 61 -1.61 -0.16 -28.28
CA GLU A 61 -1.73 -1.57 -28.61
C GLU A 61 -0.99 -2.43 -27.57
N GLU A 62 -1.59 -3.56 -27.23
CA GLU A 62 -1.03 -4.54 -26.32
C GLU A 62 -0.27 -5.60 -27.13
N LEU A 63 1.05 -5.67 -26.91
CA LEU A 63 1.90 -6.73 -27.41
C LEU A 63 2.02 -7.81 -26.34
N ILE A 64 1.63 -9.03 -26.68
CA ILE A 64 1.65 -10.20 -25.81
C ILE A 64 2.64 -11.21 -26.40
N SER A 65 3.48 -11.80 -25.55
CA SER A 65 4.44 -12.84 -25.95
C SER A 65 3.72 -14.09 -26.48
N GLU A 66 4.27 -14.75 -27.49
CA GLU A 66 3.74 -16.04 -28.00
C GLU A 66 3.80 -17.17 -26.95
N HIS A 67 4.66 -17.01 -25.94
CA HIS A 67 4.83 -17.96 -24.84
C HIS A 67 3.95 -17.65 -23.62
N ALA A 68 3.20 -16.55 -23.65
CA ALA A 68 2.35 -16.14 -22.55
C ALA A 68 1.13 -17.09 -22.42
N SER A 69 0.85 -17.53 -21.20
CA SER A 69 -0.32 -18.35 -20.93
C SER A 69 -1.56 -17.49 -20.61
N TRP A 70 -2.69 -18.15 -20.33
CA TRP A 70 -3.89 -17.48 -19.83
C TRP A 70 -3.63 -16.71 -18.52
N LEU A 71 -2.63 -17.13 -17.74
CA LEU A 71 -2.26 -16.50 -16.48
C LEU A 71 -1.73 -15.08 -16.71
N PHE A 72 -0.80 -14.90 -17.65
CA PHE A 72 -0.31 -13.58 -18.06
C PHE A 72 -1.44 -12.59 -18.39
N LEU A 73 -2.48 -13.05 -19.10
CA LEU A 73 -3.63 -12.21 -19.45
C LEU A 73 -4.50 -11.85 -18.25
N LEU A 74 -4.66 -12.76 -17.29
CA LEU A 74 -5.53 -12.54 -16.12
C LEU A 74 -4.83 -11.75 -15.01
N THR A 75 -3.50 -11.87 -14.88
CA THR A 75 -2.73 -11.27 -13.79
C THR A 75 -2.98 -9.76 -13.63
N PRO A 76 -2.95 -8.91 -14.68
CA PRO A 76 -3.24 -7.48 -14.52
C PRO A 76 -4.62 -7.18 -13.94
N ARG A 77 -5.63 -7.96 -14.33
CA ARG A 77 -7.02 -7.78 -13.91
C ARG A 77 -7.21 -8.23 -12.47
N ILE A 78 -6.65 -9.38 -12.11
CA ILE A 78 -6.75 -9.92 -10.75
C ILE A 78 -5.89 -9.10 -9.77
N ALA A 79 -4.71 -8.63 -10.19
CA ALA A 79 -3.88 -7.75 -9.38
C ALA A 79 -4.60 -6.44 -9.04
N LEU A 80 -5.27 -5.82 -10.03
CA LEU A 80 -6.09 -4.64 -9.77
C LEU A 80 -7.30 -4.96 -8.89
N ALA A 81 -8.03 -6.06 -9.16
CA ALA A 81 -9.17 -6.45 -8.34
C ALA A 81 -8.78 -6.72 -6.87
N SER A 82 -7.65 -7.39 -6.66
CA SER A 82 -7.13 -7.69 -5.32
C SER A 82 -6.67 -6.44 -4.57
N THR A 83 -5.98 -5.51 -5.25
CA THR A 83 -5.61 -4.23 -4.63
C THR A 83 -6.83 -3.34 -4.34
N LEU A 84 -7.89 -3.40 -5.17
CA LEU A 84 -9.17 -2.75 -4.87
C LEU A 84 -9.87 -3.40 -3.67
N MET A 85 -9.82 -4.72 -3.55
CA MET A 85 -10.31 -5.45 -2.38
C MET A 85 -9.59 -4.99 -1.11
N ALA A 86 -8.27 -4.82 -1.16
CA ALA A 86 -7.49 -4.23 -0.06
C ALA A 86 -8.00 -2.83 0.33
N GLY A 87 -8.39 -2.02 -0.66
CA GLY A 87 -8.93 -0.68 -0.45
C GLY A 87 -10.33 -0.65 0.17
N LEU A 88 -11.14 -1.68 -0.01
CA LEU A 88 -12.47 -1.80 0.61
C LEU A 88 -12.43 -2.11 2.11
N VAL A 89 -11.26 -2.55 2.58
CA VAL A 89 -11.02 -3.00 3.95
C VAL A 89 -10.38 -1.89 4.79
N ILE A 90 -9.73 -0.92 4.14
CA ILE A 90 -9.13 0.25 4.79
C ILE A 90 -10.19 1.33 5.02
N PRO A 91 -10.27 1.92 6.23
CA PRO A 91 -11.21 3.00 6.50
C PRO A 91 -10.92 4.21 5.60
N GLY A 92 -11.98 4.71 4.97
CA GLY A 92 -11.93 5.90 4.13
C GLY A 92 -12.06 7.20 4.90
N ILE A 93 -12.37 8.26 4.15
CA ILE A 93 -12.60 9.61 4.67
C ILE A 93 -13.74 9.66 5.70
N TRP A 94 -14.70 8.77 5.56
CA TRP A 94 -15.88 8.65 6.43
C TRP A 94 -15.59 7.93 7.76
N GLY A 95 -14.34 7.48 7.99
CA GLY A 95 -14.00 6.62 9.13
C GLY A 95 -14.66 5.24 9.07
N TRP A 96 -15.21 4.87 7.92
CA TRP A 96 -15.89 3.62 7.65
C TRP A 96 -15.19 2.87 6.52
N ALA A 97 -15.07 1.55 6.66
CA ALA A 97 -14.61 0.66 5.60
C ALA A 97 -15.79 -0.21 5.10
N PRO A 98 -16.02 -0.31 3.79
CA PRO A 98 -17.11 -1.12 3.24
C PRO A 98 -17.15 -2.58 3.71
N LEU A 99 -15.99 -3.19 3.94
CA LEU A 99 -15.87 -4.60 4.31
C LEU A 99 -15.45 -4.84 5.77
N SER A 100 -15.76 -3.92 6.69
CA SER A 100 -15.22 -3.89 8.06
C SER A 100 -15.62 -5.04 9.02
N ILE A 101 -16.37 -6.04 8.56
CA ILE A 101 -17.07 -7.03 9.42
C ILE A 101 -16.26 -8.34 9.56
N TRP A 102 -15.28 -8.61 8.68
CA TRP A 102 -14.77 -9.98 8.45
C TRP A 102 -13.28 -10.20 8.76
N GLY A 103 -12.71 -9.52 9.77
CA GLY A 103 -11.29 -9.74 10.11
C GLY A 103 -10.33 -9.14 9.07
N ASP A 104 -10.62 -7.89 8.73
CA ASP A 104 -9.99 -7.01 7.76
C ASP A 104 -8.46 -7.13 7.61
N LEU A 105 -7.71 -7.23 8.70
CA LEU A 105 -6.24 -7.26 8.61
C LEU A 105 -5.72 -8.45 7.81
N PHE A 106 -6.38 -9.61 7.90
CA PHE A 106 -5.97 -10.81 7.17
C PHE A 106 -6.38 -10.73 5.70
N ILE A 107 -7.55 -10.15 5.42
CA ILE A 107 -7.98 -9.88 4.04
C ILE A 107 -7.01 -8.90 3.37
N PHE A 108 -6.59 -7.86 4.08
CA PHE A 108 -5.58 -6.93 3.61
C PHE A 108 -4.25 -7.63 3.30
N GLY A 109 -3.70 -8.40 4.25
CA GLY A 109 -2.47 -9.18 4.02
C GLY A 109 -2.60 -10.17 2.86
N ALA A 110 -3.68 -10.95 2.82
CA ALA A 110 -3.94 -11.93 1.77
C ALA A 110 -4.09 -11.28 0.39
N SER A 111 -4.72 -10.11 0.31
CA SER A 111 -4.89 -9.39 -0.95
C SER A 111 -3.54 -8.92 -1.54
N LEU A 112 -2.61 -8.46 -0.69
CA LEU A 112 -1.25 -8.10 -1.12
C LEU A 112 -0.45 -9.35 -1.51
N GLY A 113 -0.55 -10.43 -0.72
CA GLY A 113 0.08 -11.72 -1.03
C GLY A 113 -0.41 -12.33 -2.33
N LEU A 114 -1.71 -12.22 -2.63
CA LEU A 114 -2.30 -12.69 -3.91
C LEU A 114 -1.71 -11.93 -5.10
N VAL A 115 -1.56 -10.60 -4.98
CA VAL A 115 -0.94 -9.77 -6.03
C VAL A 115 0.50 -10.23 -6.28
N ARG A 116 1.28 -10.40 -5.22
CA ARG A 116 2.66 -10.89 -5.31
C ARG A 116 2.73 -12.27 -5.96
N LEU A 117 1.90 -13.21 -5.51
CA LEU A 117 1.83 -14.56 -6.07
C LEU A 117 1.58 -14.52 -7.58
N LEU A 118 0.56 -13.78 -8.02
CA LEU A 118 0.22 -13.73 -9.45
C LEU A 118 1.28 -13.02 -10.29
N LEU A 119 1.85 -11.91 -9.78
CA LEU A 119 2.94 -11.23 -10.46
C LEU A 119 4.17 -12.11 -10.61
N THR A 120 4.57 -12.80 -9.53
CA THR A 120 5.73 -13.70 -9.53
C THR A 120 5.54 -14.87 -10.49
N LEU A 121 4.35 -15.49 -10.52
CA LEU A 121 4.05 -16.54 -11.50
C LEU A 121 4.07 -16.01 -12.93
N SER A 122 3.44 -14.85 -13.18
CA SER A 122 3.41 -14.28 -14.52
C SER A 122 4.79 -13.82 -15.02
N GLY A 123 5.67 -13.38 -14.11
CA GLY A 123 7.05 -13.03 -14.42
C GLY A 123 7.91 -14.24 -14.80
N LEU A 124 7.47 -15.47 -14.51
CA LEU A 124 8.16 -16.70 -14.90
C LEU A 124 7.75 -17.20 -16.30
N GLU A 125 6.59 -16.77 -16.82
CA GLU A 125 6.06 -17.26 -18.11
C GLU A 125 6.69 -16.56 -19.32
N GLY A 126 7.28 -15.40 -19.09
CA GLY A 126 7.63 -14.47 -20.15
C GLY A 126 8.71 -14.90 -21.15
N ALA A 127 9.35 -16.04 -20.92
CA ALA A 127 10.52 -16.52 -21.66
C ALA A 127 11.75 -15.57 -21.59
N GLY A 128 11.67 -14.43 -20.88
CA GLY A 128 12.80 -13.59 -20.51
C GLY A 128 13.53 -14.05 -19.22
N THR A 129 14.85 -13.87 -19.17
CA THR A 129 15.66 -14.22 -17.98
C THR A 129 15.45 -13.25 -16.81
N PHE A 130 15.02 -12.01 -17.10
CA PHE A 130 14.83 -10.96 -16.10
C PHE A 130 13.57 -11.13 -15.26
N GLY A 131 12.48 -11.62 -15.86
CA GLY A 131 11.23 -11.90 -15.14
C GLY A 131 11.45 -12.92 -14.02
N GLY A 132 12.14 -14.03 -14.31
CA GLY A 132 12.48 -15.04 -13.30
C GLY A 132 13.45 -14.54 -12.23
N MET A 133 14.43 -13.72 -12.59
CA MET A 133 15.32 -13.07 -11.61
C MET A 133 14.55 -12.10 -10.71
N GLY A 134 13.65 -11.29 -11.26
CA GLY A 134 12.78 -10.38 -10.51
C GLY A 134 11.85 -11.14 -9.56
N ALA A 135 11.18 -12.19 -10.05
CA ALA A 135 10.28 -13.04 -9.28
C ALA A 135 10.99 -13.71 -8.09
N SER A 136 12.18 -14.29 -8.29
CA SER A 136 12.98 -14.89 -7.21
C SER A 136 13.32 -13.88 -6.11
N ARG A 137 13.66 -12.64 -6.49
CA ARG A 137 14.01 -11.57 -5.55
C ARG A 137 12.79 -11.03 -4.82
N GLU A 138 11.67 -10.85 -5.52
CA GLU A 138 10.41 -10.40 -4.94
C GLU A 138 9.90 -11.42 -3.91
N LEU A 139 9.94 -12.72 -4.23
CA LEU A 139 9.59 -13.78 -3.27
C LEU A 139 10.50 -13.79 -2.04
N PHE A 140 11.81 -13.60 -2.24
CA PHE A 140 12.76 -13.51 -1.13
C PHE A 140 12.47 -12.33 -0.19
N LEU A 141 12.16 -11.15 -0.74
CA LEU A 141 11.74 -9.99 0.06
C LEU A 141 10.36 -10.20 0.68
N GLY A 142 9.45 -10.83 -0.06
CA GLY A 142 8.09 -11.15 0.36
C GLY A 142 8.03 -12.04 1.60
N LEU A 143 8.82 -13.11 1.60
CA LEU A 143 8.97 -14.05 2.73
C LEU A 143 9.41 -13.36 4.03
N LEU A 144 10.11 -12.23 3.94
CA LEU A 144 10.58 -11.46 5.09
C LEU A 144 9.61 -10.33 5.47
N THR A 145 8.93 -9.74 4.50
CA THR A 145 8.04 -8.59 4.69
C THR A 145 6.65 -8.98 5.18
N GLU A 146 6.04 -10.03 4.63
CA GLU A 146 4.67 -10.43 4.95
C GLU A 146 4.48 -10.80 6.43
N PRO A 147 5.35 -11.64 7.05
CA PRO A 147 5.22 -11.93 8.47
C PRO A 147 5.40 -10.68 9.33
N ALA A 148 6.32 -9.79 8.96
CA ALA A 148 6.56 -8.55 9.69
C ALA A 148 5.39 -7.56 9.57
N LEU A 149 4.74 -7.48 8.40
CA LEU A 149 3.51 -6.72 8.18
C LEU A 149 2.39 -7.23 9.08
N LEU A 150 2.13 -8.54 9.03
CA LEU A 150 1.07 -9.17 9.83
C LEU A 150 1.35 -9.03 11.33
N LEU A 151 2.57 -9.28 11.79
CA LEU A 151 2.94 -9.10 13.19
C LEU A 151 2.73 -7.66 13.67
N GLY A 152 3.14 -6.66 12.88
CA GLY A 152 2.91 -5.25 13.19
C GLY A 152 1.42 -4.91 13.33
N LEU A 153 0.58 -5.44 12.43
CA LEU A 153 -0.88 -5.26 12.51
C LEU A 153 -1.50 -6.02 13.68
N ILE A 154 -1.04 -7.24 13.97
CA ILE A 154 -1.52 -8.07 15.07
C ILE A 154 -1.25 -7.40 16.42
N VAL A 155 -0.08 -6.77 16.59
CA VAL A 155 0.21 -6.01 17.82
C VAL A 155 -0.82 -4.89 18.01
N LEU A 156 -1.12 -4.11 16.97
CA LEU A 156 -2.15 -3.08 17.05
C LEU A 156 -3.55 -3.66 17.29
N ALA A 157 -3.86 -4.82 16.69
CA ALA A 157 -5.10 -5.54 16.91
C ALA A 157 -5.27 -6.02 18.36
N PHE A 158 -4.20 -6.51 18.99
CA PHE A 158 -4.20 -6.86 20.42
C PHE A 158 -4.31 -5.64 21.33
N MET A 159 -3.74 -4.50 20.92
CA MET A 159 -3.94 -3.25 21.67
C MET A 159 -5.41 -2.84 21.72
N THR A 160 -6.11 -2.92 20.59
CA THR A 160 -7.51 -2.45 20.47
C THR A 160 -8.56 -3.54 20.62
N GLU A 161 -8.16 -4.80 20.83
CA GLU A 161 -9.04 -5.98 20.94
C GLU A 161 -9.93 -6.21 19.71
N THR A 162 -9.47 -5.78 18.53
CA THR A 162 -10.24 -5.89 17.28
C THR A 162 -9.35 -6.24 16.10
N THR A 163 -9.81 -7.12 15.23
CA THR A 163 -9.10 -7.47 13.97
C THR A 163 -9.53 -6.61 12.78
N SER A 164 -10.55 -5.76 12.94
CA SER A 164 -10.99 -4.82 11.90
C SER A 164 -10.03 -3.62 11.82
N LEU A 165 -9.62 -3.24 10.60
CA LEU A 165 -8.71 -2.10 10.43
C LEU A 165 -9.40 -0.80 10.85
N GLN A 166 -10.70 -0.67 10.55
CA GLN A 166 -11.51 0.41 11.07
C GLN A 166 -11.52 0.43 12.60
N GLY A 167 -11.74 -0.72 13.25
CA GLY A 167 -11.76 -0.84 14.72
C GLY A 167 -10.43 -0.42 15.35
N ILE A 168 -9.31 -0.84 14.75
CA ILE A 168 -7.96 -0.46 15.19
C ILE A 168 -7.79 1.06 15.12
N THR A 169 -8.19 1.71 14.02
CA THR A 169 -8.02 3.18 13.88
C THR A 169 -8.82 3.96 14.90
N VAL A 170 -10.05 3.52 15.22
CA VAL A 170 -10.90 4.16 16.23
C VAL A 170 -10.37 3.86 17.63
N GLY A 171 -10.01 2.61 17.92
CA GLY A 171 -9.47 2.19 19.21
C GLY A 171 -8.19 2.92 19.59
N LEU A 172 -7.29 3.17 18.63
CA LEU A 172 -6.03 3.91 18.84
C LEU A 172 -6.22 5.37 19.27
N GLN A 173 -7.41 5.96 19.15
CA GLN A 173 -7.70 7.29 19.68
C GLN A 173 -7.67 7.33 21.21
N SER A 174 -8.02 6.22 21.86
CA SER A 174 -8.02 6.09 23.32
C SER A 174 -6.62 5.87 23.91
N PHE A 175 -5.61 5.67 23.06
CA PHE A 175 -4.23 5.39 23.46
C PHE A 175 -3.34 6.61 23.28
N SER A 176 -2.40 6.77 24.20
CA SER A 176 -1.35 7.76 24.05
C SER A 176 -0.57 7.51 22.76
N PRO A 177 -0.26 8.55 21.96
CA PRO A 177 0.67 8.44 20.84
C PRO A 177 2.07 7.97 21.27
N LEU A 178 2.42 8.12 22.56
CA LEU A 178 3.73 7.79 23.11
C LEU A 178 3.81 6.37 23.71
N ASP A 179 2.78 5.54 23.52
CA ASP A 179 2.85 4.14 23.94
C ASP A 179 3.97 3.40 23.19
N ILE A 180 4.89 2.79 23.95
CA ILE A 180 6.09 2.13 23.44
C ILE A 180 5.71 1.02 22.45
N SER A 181 4.68 0.23 22.78
CA SER A 181 4.24 -0.89 21.93
C SER A 181 3.71 -0.36 20.59
N ARG A 182 2.96 0.75 20.62
CA ARG A 182 2.47 1.41 19.41
C ARG A 182 3.61 1.97 18.56
N ILE A 183 4.58 2.66 19.17
CA ILE A 183 5.72 3.24 18.45
C ILE A 183 6.53 2.15 17.75
N LEU A 184 6.84 1.05 18.46
CA LEU A 184 7.60 -0.06 17.89
C LEU A 184 6.85 -0.75 16.75
N ALA A 185 5.52 -0.93 16.88
CA ALA A 185 4.68 -1.45 15.81
C ALA A 185 4.65 -0.51 14.59
N LEU A 186 4.56 0.81 14.81
CA LEU A 186 4.59 1.81 13.74
C LEU A 186 5.95 1.87 13.03
N ILE A 187 7.06 1.72 13.75
CA ILE A 187 8.40 1.62 13.15
C ILE A 187 8.48 0.37 12.27
N ALA A 188 8.03 -0.78 12.77
CA ALA A 188 7.99 -2.02 12.00
C ALA A 188 7.15 -1.88 10.73
N LEU A 189 5.92 -1.37 10.85
CA LEU A 189 5.03 -1.13 9.71
C LEU A 189 5.60 -0.12 8.73
N GLY A 190 6.26 0.94 9.20
CA GLY A 190 6.91 1.94 8.35
C GLY A 190 8.06 1.33 7.53
N MET A 191 8.91 0.51 8.16
CA MET A 191 10.01 -0.18 7.47
C MET A 191 9.50 -1.19 6.45
N VAL A 192 8.52 -2.01 6.84
CA VAL A 192 7.90 -3.00 5.94
C VAL A 192 7.16 -2.33 4.79
N SER A 193 6.48 -1.21 5.04
CA SER A 193 5.80 -0.45 4.00
C SER A 193 6.77 0.04 2.93
N ILE A 194 8.01 0.45 3.28
CA ILE A 194 9.01 0.83 2.26
C ILE A 194 9.34 -0.33 1.33
N ALA A 195 9.49 -1.53 1.89
CA ALA A 195 9.77 -2.72 1.13
C ALA A 195 8.57 -3.14 0.25
N GLU A 196 7.36 -3.11 0.81
CA GLU A 196 6.12 -3.42 0.08
C GLU A 196 5.81 -2.42 -1.03
N MET A 197 6.18 -1.15 -0.86
CA MET A 197 6.05 -0.13 -1.90
C MET A 197 7.15 -0.21 -2.98
N GLY A 198 8.12 -1.12 -2.86
CA GLY A 198 9.24 -1.24 -3.81
C GLY A 198 10.14 0.00 -3.85
N ARG A 199 10.23 0.77 -2.76
CA ARG A 199 10.95 2.06 -2.71
C ARG A 199 12.33 1.96 -2.07
N ILE A 200 13.15 2.99 -2.28
CA ILE A 200 14.49 3.09 -1.71
C ILE A 200 14.35 3.18 -0.18
N PRO A 201 15.11 2.39 0.61
CA PRO A 201 16.36 1.71 0.25
C PRO A 201 16.25 0.27 -0.27
N MET A 202 15.05 -0.27 -0.47
CA MET A 202 14.83 -1.68 -0.79
C MET A 202 14.89 -1.96 -2.29
N ASP A 203 14.07 -1.26 -3.07
CA ASP A 203 14.14 -1.28 -4.54
C ASP A 203 14.10 0.15 -5.09
N ASN A 204 14.27 0.31 -6.40
CA ASN A 204 14.14 1.61 -7.06
C ASN A 204 13.32 1.46 -8.35
N PRO A 205 12.06 1.95 -8.37
CA PRO A 205 11.21 1.83 -9.55
C PRO A 205 11.68 2.72 -10.70
N ASP A 206 12.49 3.76 -10.41
CA ASP A 206 13.03 4.64 -11.45
C ASP A 206 14.23 4.02 -12.18
N THR A 207 14.72 2.84 -11.77
CA THR A 207 15.90 2.19 -12.36
C THR A 207 15.49 1.04 -13.27
N HIS A 208 15.63 1.25 -14.57
CA HIS A 208 15.47 0.20 -15.57
C HIS A 208 16.81 -0.50 -15.91
N LEU A 209 17.65 -0.76 -14.90
CA LEU A 209 18.84 -1.61 -15.06
C LEU A 209 18.47 -3.06 -14.76
N GLU A 210 18.33 -3.85 -15.81
CA GLU A 210 17.73 -5.20 -15.83
C GLU A 210 18.30 -6.13 -14.75
N LEU A 211 19.61 -6.09 -14.50
CA LEU A 211 20.27 -6.93 -13.50
C LEU A 211 19.97 -6.56 -12.05
N THR A 212 19.50 -5.35 -11.76
CA THR A 212 19.22 -4.89 -10.39
C THR A 212 17.74 -4.81 -10.06
N MET A 213 16.87 -4.95 -11.05
CA MET A 213 15.42 -4.83 -10.85
C MET A 213 14.90 -5.92 -9.91
N VAL A 214 13.90 -5.58 -9.10
CA VAL A 214 13.07 -6.55 -8.38
C VAL A 214 11.66 -6.47 -8.93
N HIS A 215 10.94 -5.39 -8.64
CA HIS A 215 9.54 -5.26 -9.05
C HIS A 215 9.39 -5.07 -10.55
N GLU A 216 10.11 -4.09 -11.11
CA GLU A 216 10.11 -3.76 -12.55
C GLU A 216 10.48 -4.96 -13.42
N GLY A 217 11.34 -5.85 -12.92
CA GLY A 217 11.77 -7.05 -13.64
C GLY A 217 10.62 -7.99 -13.99
N MET A 218 9.59 -8.08 -13.14
CA MET A 218 8.39 -8.88 -13.39
C MET A 218 7.42 -8.21 -14.38
N LEU A 219 7.52 -6.89 -14.57
CA LEU A 219 6.61 -6.10 -15.40
C LEU A 219 7.12 -5.90 -16.84
N LEU A 220 8.39 -6.22 -17.12
CA LEU A 220 9.08 -5.86 -18.38
C LEU A 220 8.37 -6.31 -19.66
N GLU A 221 7.65 -7.42 -19.60
CA GLU A 221 7.00 -8.00 -20.76
C GLU A 221 5.57 -7.51 -20.98
N TYR A 222 5.00 -6.85 -19.98
CA TYR A 222 3.69 -6.24 -20.11
C TYR A 222 3.80 -4.94 -20.91
N SER A 223 2.83 -4.74 -21.79
CA SER A 223 2.71 -3.53 -22.59
C SER A 223 1.28 -3.00 -22.60
N GLY A 224 1.08 -1.82 -23.17
CA GLY A 224 -0.25 -1.25 -23.40
C GLY A 224 -1.15 -1.17 -22.15
N PRO A 225 -2.44 -1.55 -22.26
CA PRO A 225 -3.41 -1.49 -21.17
C PRO A 225 -3.06 -2.37 -19.97
N SER A 226 -2.51 -3.57 -20.17
CA SER A 226 -2.12 -4.46 -19.06
C SER A 226 -1.05 -3.84 -18.17
N LEU A 227 -0.04 -3.19 -18.78
CA LEU A 227 0.95 -2.42 -18.02
C LEU A 227 0.31 -1.23 -17.29
N ALA A 228 -0.72 -0.60 -17.86
CA ALA A 228 -1.45 0.48 -17.20
C ALA A 228 -2.16 -0.02 -15.93
N LEU A 229 -2.82 -1.18 -16.00
CA LEU A 229 -3.52 -1.79 -14.86
C LEU A 229 -2.53 -2.16 -13.74
N LEU A 230 -1.38 -2.73 -14.09
CA LEU A 230 -0.35 -3.11 -13.12
C LEU A 230 0.29 -1.89 -12.44
N ASN A 231 0.67 -0.87 -13.23
CA ASN A 231 1.17 0.39 -12.69
C ASN A 231 0.14 1.08 -11.78
N PHE A 232 -1.15 1.00 -12.14
CA PHE A 232 -2.22 1.55 -11.32
C PHE A 232 -2.43 0.75 -10.03
N ALA A 233 -2.37 -0.59 -10.09
CA ALA A 233 -2.44 -1.44 -8.92
C ALA A 233 -1.28 -1.18 -7.93
N GLU A 234 -0.06 -0.96 -8.43
CA GLU A 234 1.09 -0.60 -7.59
C GLU A 234 0.92 0.78 -6.93
N GLN A 235 0.49 1.79 -7.71
CA GLN A 235 0.20 3.12 -7.16
C GLN A 235 -0.95 3.07 -6.13
N LEU A 236 -1.94 2.21 -6.35
CA LEU A 236 -3.03 1.97 -5.40
C LEU A 236 -2.50 1.32 -4.12
N LYS A 237 -1.69 0.26 -4.21
CA LYS A 237 -1.02 -0.36 -3.05
C LYS A 237 -0.24 0.70 -2.24
N GLN A 238 0.49 1.58 -2.92
CA GLN A 238 1.21 2.68 -2.27
C GLN A 238 0.28 3.65 -1.54
N LEU A 239 -0.80 4.10 -2.18
CA LEU A 239 -1.81 4.96 -1.52
C LEU A 239 -2.37 4.26 -0.28
N LEU A 240 -2.76 2.99 -0.40
CA LEU A 240 -3.37 2.22 0.69
C LEU A 240 -2.45 2.07 1.89
N LEU A 241 -1.16 1.75 1.68
CA LEU A 241 -0.18 1.66 2.75
C LEU A 241 0.03 3.01 3.45
N LEU A 242 0.09 4.12 2.70
CA LEU A 242 0.23 5.46 3.28
C LEU A 242 -1.02 5.90 4.02
N VAL A 243 -2.21 5.58 3.51
CA VAL A 243 -3.49 5.84 4.18
C VAL A 243 -3.54 5.05 5.50
N LEU A 244 -3.15 3.77 5.48
CA LEU A 244 -3.11 2.92 6.68
C LEU A 244 -2.16 3.49 7.74
N LEU A 245 -0.92 3.82 7.35
CA LEU A 245 0.06 4.44 8.24
C LEU A 245 -0.43 5.80 8.78
N ALA A 246 -1.05 6.63 7.93
CA ALA A 246 -1.60 7.92 8.36
C ALA A 246 -2.64 7.75 9.46
N HIS A 247 -3.52 6.76 9.34
CA HIS A 247 -4.54 6.49 10.35
C HIS A 247 -3.96 5.93 11.65
N PHE A 248 -2.92 5.10 11.60
CA PHE A 248 -2.30 4.55 12.81
C PHE A 248 -1.39 5.55 13.54
N ILE A 249 -0.69 6.43 12.81
CA ILE A 249 0.13 7.49 13.41
C ILE A 249 -0.77 8.59 13.98
N TRP A 250 -1.72 9.08 13.17
CA TRP A 250 -2.64 10.14 13.56
C TRP A 250 -4.10 9.67 13.40
N PRO A 251 -4.66 8.97 14.40
CA PRO A 251 -6.04 8.46 14.33
C PRO A 251 -7.10 9.56 14.48
N SER A 252 -6.71 10.76 14.91
CA SER A 252 -7.59 11.93 15.04
C SER A 252 -8.12 12.41 13.67
N GLY A 253 -9.28 13.03 13.58
CA GLY A 253 -9.77 13.61 12.31
C GLY A 253 -10.48 12.64 11.36
N LEU A 254 -10.73 11.39 11.80
CA LEU A 254 -11.81 10.59 11.25
C LEU A 254 -13.13 11.17 11.76
N VAL A 255 -13.88 11.83 10.88
CA VAL A 255 -15.14 12.46 11.26
C VAL A 255 -16.25 11.41 11.22
N SER A 256 -16.98 11.28 12.33
CA SER A 256 -18.23 10.53 12.35
C SER A 256 -19.21 11.12 11.34
N VAL A 257 -19.90 10.25 10.60
CA VAL A 257 -20.87 10.56 9.54
C VAL A 257 -21.96 11.57 9.97
N SER A 258 -22.12 11.81 11.28
CA SER A 258 -23.06 12.76 11.88
C SER A 258 -22.82 14.24 11.59
N ASN A 259 -21.66 14.65 11.06
CA ASN A 259 -21.28 16.08 10.96
C ASN A 259 -21.63 16.75 9.62
N GLY A 260 -22.42 16.09 8.76
CA GLY A 260 -22.88 16.64 7.47
C GLY A 260 -21.76 16.82 6.43
N VAL A 261 -22.08 17.50 5.31
CA VAL A 261 -21.17 17.69 4.16
C VAL A 261 -19.89 18.44 4.55
N LEU A 262 -19.99 19.44 5.43
CA LEU A 262 -18.83 20.20 5.92
C LEU A 262 -17.87 19.32 6.73
N GLY A 263 -18.39 18.40 7.55
CA GLY A 263 -17.58 17.44 8.28
C GLY A 263 -16.83 16.48 7.35
N ALA A 264 -17.49 16.00 6.29
CA ALA A 264 -16.86 15.14 5.29
C ALA A 264 -15.75 15.85 4.50
N LEU A 265 -15.95 17.13 4.12
CA LEU A 265 -14.93 17.93 3.46
C LEU A 265 -13.71 18.17 4.36
N LEU A 266 -13.93 18.48 5.64
CA LEU A 266 -12.83 18.63 6.60
C LEU A 266 -12.06 17.33 6.78
N ALA A 267 -12.76 16.19 6.92
CA ALA A 267 -12.11 14.87 6.99
C ALA A 267 -11.27 14.58 5.75
N LEU A 268 -11.79 14.90 4.56
CA LEU A 268 -11.06 14.73 3.30
C LEU A 268 -9.77 15.54 3.30
N VAL A 269 -9.83 16.81 3.72
CA VAL A 269 -8.65 17.68 3.84
C VAL A 269 -7.66 17.11 4.85
N PHE A 270 -8.10 16.70 6.04
CA PHE A 270 -7.22 16.14 7.06
C PHE A 270 -6.52 14.86 6.61
N VAL A 271 -7.27 13.92 6.01
CA VAL A 271 -6.69 12.68 5.46
C VAL A 271 -5.71 13.02 4.34
N SER A 272 -6.08 13.92 3.43
CA SER A 272 -5.22 14.34 2.31
C SER A 272 -3.90 14.96 2.80
N VAL A 273 -3.96 15.82 3.82
CA VAL A 273 -2.77 16.46 4.41
C VAL A 273 -1.85 15.41 5.04
N LYS A 274 -2.39 14.45 5.80
CA LYS A 274 -1.57 13.38 6.41
C LYS A 274 -0.91 12.48 5.38
N VAL A 275 -1.67 12.05 4.37
CA VAL A 275 -1.17 11.17 3.30
C VAL A 275 -0.12 11.89 2.47
N THR A 276 -0.33 13.18 2.14
CA THR A 276 0.68 13.98 1.42
C THR A 276 1.92 14.25 2.29
N ALA A 277 1.77 14.48 3.60
CA ALA A 277 2.89 14.61 4.52
C ALA A 277 3.72 13.32 4.59
N LEU A 278 3.08 12.14 4.68
CA LEU A 278 3.79 10.86 4.61
C LEU A 278 4.40 10.62 3.23
N GLY A 279 3.71 10.96 2.15
CA GLY A 279 4.25 10.88 0.79
C GLY A 279 5.52 11.75 0.63
N PHE A 280 5.53 12.96 1.19
CA PHE A 280 6.69 13.83 1.23
C PHE A 280 7.83 13.25 2.09
N PHE A 281 7.49 12.67 3.25
CA PHE A 281 8.45 11.99 4.11
C PHE A 281 9.14 10.83 3.38
N PHE A 282 8.38 9.92 2.75
CA PHE A 282 8.96 8.82 1.99
C PHE A 282 9.73 9.30 0.76
N ALA A 283 9.27 10.33 0.06
CA ALA A 283 10.04 10.94 -1.03
C ALA A 283 11.38 11.51 -0.55
N THR A 284 11.42 12.05 0.67
CA THR A 284 12.64 12.54 1.32
C THR A 284 13.57 11.38 1.68
N VAL A 285 13.05 10.31 2.28
CA VAL A 285 13.82 9.08 2.54
C VAL A 285 14.41 8.52 1.24
N GLU A 286 13.62 8.44 0.17
CA GLU A 286 14.10 7.98 -1.14
C GLU A 286 15.21 8.88 -1.72
N SER A 287 15.21 10.17 -1.38
CA SER A 287 16.20 11.14 -1.89
C SER A 287 17.47 11.18 -1.04
N LEU A 288 17.40 10.81 0.24
CA LEU A 288 18.52 10.80 1.18
C LEU A 288 19.28 9.47 1.20
N PHE A 289 18.60 8.36 0.90
CA PHE A 289 19.19 7.02 0.95
C PHE A 289 19.52 6.49 -0.45
N VAL A 290 20.40 5.48 -0.48
CA VAL A 290 20.76 4.75 -1.70
C VAL A 290 20.15 3.35 -1.65
N LYS A 291 19.84 2.79 -2.82
CA LYS A 291 19.41 1.40 -2.97
C LYS A 291 20.42 0.46 -2.31
N ARG A 292 19.97 -0.32 -1.32
CA ARG A 292 20.78 -1.35 -0.67
C ARG A 292 20.95 -2.54 -1.61
N ARG A 293 22.08 -3.23 -1.48
CA ARG A 293 22.29 -4.51 -2.18
C ARG A 293 21.28 -5.54 -1.65
N LEU A 294 20.78 -6.40 -2.52
CA LEU A 294 19.81 -7.45 -2.18
C LEU A 294 20.22 -8.26 -0.94
N PHE A 295 21.48 -8.67 -0.84
CA PHE A 295 21.98 -9.43 0.31
C PHE A 295 21.99 -8.66 1.65
N ARG A 296 21.83 -7.33 1.62
CA ARG A 296 21.67 -6.50 2.83
C ARG A 296 20.22 -6.14 3.13
N ALA A 297 19.29 -6.44 2.22
CA ALA A 297 17.86 -6.26 2.43
C ALA A 297 17.33 -7.06 3.64
N PRO A 298 17.77 -8.31 3.89
CA PRO A 298 17.34 -9.07 5.06
C PRO A 298 17.66 -8.40 6.39
N HIS A 299 18.81 -7.72 6.52
CA HIS A 299 19.15 -7.02 7.75
C HIS A 299 18.17 -5.87 8.05
N PHE A 300 17.74 -5.14 7.01
CA PHE A 300 16.74 -4.08 7.16
C PHE A 300 15.37 -4.66 7.56
N LEU A 301 14.93 -5.72 6.88
CA LEU A 301 13.64 -6.34 7.18
C LEU A 301 13.63 -7.06 8.53
N ALA A 302 14.74 -7.70 8.90
CA ALA A 302 14.92 -8.30 10.21
C ALA A 302 14.84 -7.26 11.34
N THR A 303 15.38 -6.05 11.13
CA THR A 303 15.19 -4.97 12.13
C THR A 303 13.73 -4.54 12.25
N GLY A 304 12.97 -4.47 11.16
CA GLY A 304 11.53 -4.22 11.20
C GLY A 304 10.76 -5.34 11.93
N ALA A 305 11.06 -6.60 11.60
CA ALA A 305 10.47 -7.76 12.26
C ALA A 305 10.82 -7.82 13.76
N ALA A 306 12.07 -7.50 14.12
CA ALA A 306 12.50 -7.40 15.52
C ALA A 306 11.73 -6.30 16.26
N CYS A 307 11.51 -5.14 15.63
CA CYS A 307 10.65 -4.09 16.20
C CYS A 307 9.21 -4.59 16.43
N ALA A 308 8.62 -5.36 15.51
CA ALA A 308 7.28 -5.93 15.71
C ALA A 308 7.24 -6.93 16.86
N ILE A 309 8.26 -7.79 16.99
CA ILE A 309 8.37 -8.74 18.11
C ILE A 309 8.56 -7.99 19.44
N LEU A 310 9.41 -6.98 19.47
CA LEU A 310 9.60 -6.14 20.66
C LEU A 310 8.32 -5.37 21.03
N ALA A 311 7.55 -4.93 20.04
CA ALA A 311 6.24 -4.31 20.25
C ALA A 311 5.28 -5.28 20.95
N LEU A 312 5.25 -6.55 20.51
CA LEU A 312 4.44 -7.60 21.12
C LEU A 312 4.88 -7.89 22.57
N ILE A 313 6.19 -8.03 22.81
CA ILE A 313 6.74 -8.27 24.15
C ILE A 313 6.46 -7.09 25.07
N SER A 314 6.67 -5.86 24.59
CA SER A 314 6.34 -4.63 25.34
C SER A 314 4.86 -4.59 25.71
N LEU A 315 3.97 -4.94 24.78
CA LEU A 315 2.54 -5.00 25.03
C LEU A 315 2.21 -6.01 26.13
N TRP A 316 2.82 -7.20 26.05
CA TRP A 316 2.66 -8.25 27.06
C TRP A 316 3.15 -7.82 28.44
N ILE A 317 4.31 -7.17 28.54
CA ILE A 317 4.85 -6.68 29.81
C ILE A 317 3.97 -5.59 30.43
N ILE A 318 3.50 -4.64 29.62
CA ILE A 318 2.72 -3.49 30.11
C ILE A 318 1.31 -3.92 30.55
N ARG A 319 0.68 -4.86 29.84
CA ARG A 319 -0.72 -5.23 30.07
C ARG A 319 -0.92 -6.53 30.82
N GLY A 320 0.08 -7.41 30.89
CA GLY A 320 -0.02 -8.70 31.57
C GLY A 320 -1.10 -9.64 31.01
N GLN A 321 -1.58 -9.40 29.78
CA GLN A 321 -2.65 -10.18 29.15
C GLN A 321 -2.24 -10.64 27.76
N ILE A 322 -1.95 -11.95 27.67
CA ILE A 322 -2.30 -12.84 26.55
C ILE A 322 -2.98 -14.03 27.20
#